data_AF-X8DJY2-F1
#
_entry.id   AF-X8DJY2-F1
#
_cell.length_a   1.000
_cell.length_b   1.000
_cell.length_c   1.000
_cell.angle_alpha   90.00
_cell.angle_beta   90.00
_cell.angle_gamma   90.00
#
_symmetry.space_group_name_H-M   'P 1'
#
loop_
_entity.id
_entity.type
_entity.pdbx_description
1 polymer ?
#
loop_
_entity_poly.entity_id
_entity_poly.type
_entity_poly.pdbx_seq_one_letter_code
_entity_poly.pdbx_strand_id
1 'polypeptide(L)'
;MVSALWVSSTRQLVLTIHHLAVDGVSWRILLEDLNIAWAQHRGGQPVALPATGTSFTRWASLLSRYARRPDVVATAEVWRQVAATPAALPAVRPETDTFAAAGYLSASLDAHDTRMLLGEVPAAFHAGVHDILLIGFALAVAQLGPLAAPRSASTSRATAATRTLPRRRPVAHGGVVHHQVPGVVDGRPVALGAGSDRRTRAGSGDQAR
;
A
#
# COMPACT_ATOMS: atom_id res chain seq x y z
N MET A 1 -18.61 11.23 -9.25
CA MET A 1 -19.27 11.06 -10.57
C MET A 1 -19.16 9.59 -10.96
N VAL A 2 -20.30 8.96 -11.26
CA VAL A 2 -20.41 7.58 -11.75
C VAL A 2 -21.05 7.65 -13.13
N SER A 3 -20.50 6.94 -14.10
CA SER A 3 -21.05 6.82 -15.45
C SER A 3 -20.94 5.37 -15.92
N ALA A 4 -21.95 4.90 -16.64
CA ALA A 4 -21.98 3.56 -17.19
C ALA A 4 -22.35 3.61 -18.67
N LEU A 5 -21.66 2.82 -19.49
CA LEU A 5 -21.91 2.66 -20.91
C LEU A 5 -22.05 1.18 -21.24
N TRP A 6 -23.18 0.79 -21.81
CA TRP A 6 -23.37 -0.54 -22.38
C TRP A 6 -23.06 -0.51 -23.87
N VAL A 7 -22.07 -1.29 -24.29
CA VAL A 7 -21.69 -1.48 -25.69
C VAL A 7 -22.34 -2.76 -26.18
N SER A 8 -23.48 -2.64 -26.86
CA SER A 8 -24.32 -3.78 -27.27
C SER A 8 -23.65 -4.71 -28.29
N SER A 9 -22.82 -4.17 -29.18
CA SER A 9 -22.11 -4.94 -30.22
C SER A 9 -21.10 -5.93 -29.64
N THR A 10 -20.41 -5.55 -28.56
CA THR A 10 -19.41 -6.40 -27.87
C THR A 10 -19.94 -7.01 -26.58
N ARG A 11 -21.16 -6.67 -26.17
CA ARG A 11 -21.76 -7.05 -24.89
C ARG A 11 -20.89 -6.67 -23.69
N GLN A 12 -20.30 -5.48 -23.74
CA GLN A 12 -19.40 -4.98 -22.70
C GLN A 12 -20.06 -3.85 -21.91
N LEU A 13 -19.91 -3.91 -20.58
CA LEU A 13 -20.26 -2.82 -19.69
C LEU A 13 -18.98 -2.07 -19.31
N VAL A 14 -18.93 -0.77 -19.62
CA VAL A 14 -17.90 0.14 -19.15
C VAL A 14 -18.46 0.93 -17.97
N LEU A 15 -17.80 0.84 -16.81
CA LEU A 15 -18.17 1.58 -15.62
C LEU A 15 -17.02 2.52 -15.22
N THR A 16 -17.31 3.81 -15.17
CA THR A 16 -16.35 4.85 -14.79
C THR A 16 -16.80 5.49 -13.49
N ILE A 17 -15.96 5.39 -12.46
CA ILE A 17 -16.20 6.02 -11.16
C ILE A 17 -14.99 6.87 -10.80
N HIS A 18 -15.22 8.13 -10.44
CA HIS A 18 -14.16 9.02 -9.99
C HIS A 18 -13.45 8.43 -8.75
N HIS A 19 -12.12 8.42 -8.71
CA HIS A 19 -11.32 7.79 -7.64
C HIS A 19 -11.54 8.39 -6.23
N LEU A 20 -12.25 9.51 -6.11
CA LEU A 20 -12.68 10.08 -4.82
C LEU A 20 -13.79 9.25 -4.16
N ALA A 21 -14.51 8.44 -4.95
CA ALA A 21 -15.64 7.63 -4.50
C ALA A 21 -15.36 6.12 -4.58
N VAL A 22 -14.19 5.69 -5.05
CA VAL A 22 -13.86 4.28 -5.25
C VAL A 22 -12.36 4.02 -5.04
N ASP A 23 -12.02 2.82 -4.59
CA ASP A 23 -10.65 2.29 -4.54
C ASP A 23 -10.63 0.80 -4.93
N GLY A 24 -9.46 0.16 -4.89
CA GLY A 24 -9.32 -1.24 -5.26
C GLY A 24 -10.18 -2.21 -4.43
N VAL A 25 -10.42 -1.91 -3.14
CA VAL A 25 -11.27 -2.76 -2.29
C VAL A 25 -12.75 -2.55 -2.64
N SER A 26 -13.13 -1.31 -2.95
CA SER A 26 -14.47 -0.93 -3.38
C SER A 26 -14.86 -1.65 -4.67
N TRP A 27 -13.94 -1.78 -5.63
CA TRP A 27 -14.19 -2.51 -6.87
C TRP A 27 -14.59 -3.96 -6.65
N ARG A 28 -13.95 -4.67 -5.71
CA ARG A 28 -14.33 -6.05 -5.37
C ARG A 28 -15.77 -6.13 -4.88
N ILE A 29 -16.18 -5.19 -4.01
CA ILE A 29 -17.54 -5.13 -3.46
C ILE A 29 -18.54 -4.79 -4.57
N LEU A 30 -18.25 -3.78 -5.41
CA LEU A 30 -19.12 -3.36 -6.49
C LEU A 30 -19.37 -4.48 -7.52
N LEU A 31 -18.32 -5.24 -7.86
CA LEU A 31 -18.45 -6.37 -8.78
C LEU A 31 -19.24 -7.52 -8.16
N GLU A 32 -19.04 -7.79 -6.86
CA GLU A 32 -19.82 -8.78 -6.12
C GLU A 32 -21.30 -8.41 -6.07
N ASP A 33 -21.63 -7.18 -5.68
CA ASP A 33 -23.01 -6.66 -5.62
C ASP A 33 -23.68 -6.63 -7.00
N LEU A 34 -22.94 -6.24 -8.06
CA LEU A 34 -23.45 -6.26 -9.42
C LEU A 34 -23.82 -7.67 -9.87
N ASN A 35 -22.98 -8.67 -9.55
CA ASN A 35 -23.26 -10.07 -9.88
C ASN A 35 -24.48 -10.60 -9.12
N ILE A 36 -24.62 -10.26 -7.83
CA ILE A 36 -25.78 -10.63 -7.01
C ILE A 36 -27.07 -10.03 -7.60
N ALA A 37 -27.06 -8.71 -7.85
CA ALA A 37 -28.21 -8.02 -8.42
C ALA A 37 -28.59 -8.57 -9.80
N TRP A 38 -27.60 -8.85 -10.65
CA TRP A 38 -27.84 -9.41 -11.98
C TRP A 38 -28.45 -10.81 -11.91
N ALA A 39 -27.96 -11.68 -11.02
CA ALA A 39 -28.50 -13.02 -10.84
C ALA A 39 -29.96 -13.00 -10.34
N GLN A 40 -30.26 -12.15 -9.36
CA GLN A 40 -31.63 -11.95 -8.84
C GLN A 40 -32.56 -11.43 -9.93
N HIS A 41 -32.13 -10.41 -10.66
CA HIS A 41 -32.90 -9.82 -11.75
C HIS A 41 -33.21 -10.85 -12.85
N ARG A 42 -32.20 -11.63 -13.29
CA ARG A 42 -32.41 -12.70 -14.28
C ARG A 42 -33.31 -13.82 -13.78
N GLY A 43 -33.36 -14.06 -12.47
CA GLY A 43 -34.27 -15.02 -11.84
C GLY A 43 -35.68 -14.50 -11.57
N GLY A 44 -36.02 -13.27 -12.01
CA GLY A 44 -37.31 -12.64 -11.73
C GLY A 44 -37.53 -12.29 -10.26
N GLN A 45 -36.48 -12.28 -9.45
CA GLN A 45 -36.53 -11.92 -8.04
C GLN A 45 -36.28 -10.41 -7.86
N PRO A 46 -36.89 -9.78 -6.85
CA PRO A 46 -36.53 -8.42 -6.47
C PRO A 46 -35.05 -8.35 -6.07
N VAL A 47 -34.37 -7.28 -6.47
CA VAL A 47 -32.96 -7.08 -6.11
C VAL A 47 -32.84 -6.73 -4.63
N ALA A 48 -32.12 -7.56 -3.89
CA ALA A 48 -31.81 -7.39 -2.48
C ALA A 48 -30.30 -7.61 -2.26
N LEU A 49 -29.59 -6.54 -1.92
CA LEU A 49 -28.14 -6.55 -1.67
C LEU A 49 -27.84 -6.80 -0.18
N PRO A 50 -26.64 -7.29 0.16
CA PRO A 50 -26.20 -7.40 1.55
C PRO A 50 -26.30 -6.07 2.30
N ALA A 51 -26.50 -6.14 3.62
CA ALA A 51 -26.61 -4.95 4.46
C ALA A 51 -25.35 -4.08 4.35
N THR A 52 -25.54 -2.78 4.15
CA THR A 52 -24.43 -1.84 4.07
C THR A 52 -23.73 -1.71 5.43
N GLY A 53 -22.40 -1.61 5.38
CA GLY A 53 -21.58 -1.39 6.57
C GLY A 53 -21.65 0.04 7.10
N THR A 54 -20.54 0.56 7.59
CA THR A 54 -20.45 1.96 8.03
C THR A 54 -20.43 2.89 6.82
N SER A 55 -21.33 3.88 6.77
CA SER A 55 -21.32 4.88 5.70
C SER A 55 -20.03 5.70 5.69
N PHE A 56 -19.61 6.19 4.51
CA PHE A 56 -18.41 7.02 4.36
C PHE A 56 -18.46 8.25 5.28
N THR A 57 -19.59 8.93 5.36
CA THR A 57 -19.78 10.10 6.22
C THR A 57 -19.57 9.79 7.70
N ARG A 58 -20.13 8.65 8.17
CA ARG A 58 -19.94 8.21 9.56
C ARG A 58 -18.48 7.85 9.82
N TRP A 59 -17.84 7.16 8.90
CA TRP A 59 -16.43 6.81 8.99
C TRP A 59 -15.52 8.04 9.01
N ALA A 60 -15.72 9.01 8.12
CA ALA A 60 -14.96 10.25 8.08
C ALA A 60 -15.10 11.05 9.39
N SER A 61 -16.31 11.08 9.94
CA SER A 61 -16.58 11.69 11.26
C SER A 61 -15.82 11.00 12.39
N LEU A 62 -15.77 9.66 12.38
CA LEU A 62 -15.01 8.85 13.34
C LEU A 62 -13.51 9.08 13.19
N LEU A 63 -13.00 9.11 11.96
CA LEU A 63 -11.59 9.37 11.67
C LEU A 63 -11.15 10.74 12.16
N SER A 64 -11.96 11.78 11.94
CA SER A 64 -11.69 13.13 12.44
C SER A 64 -11.57 13.17 13.97
N ARG A 65 -12.44 12.43 14.68
CA ARG A 65 -12.32 12.30 16.15
C ARG A 65 -11.08 11.51 16.55
N TYR A 66 -10.80 10.39 15.87
CA TYR A 66 -9.64 9.55 16.14
C TYR A 66 -8.32 10.31 15.98
N ALA A 67 -8.20 11.14 14.94
CA ALA A 67 -7.00 11.93 14.66
C ALA A 67 -6.62 12.91 15.79
N ARG A 68 -7.57 13.29 16.64
CA ARG A 68 -7.35 14.19 17.79
C ARG A 68 -7.01 13.48 19.08
N ARG A 69 -6.99 12.14 19.10
CA ARG A 69 -6.68 11.41 20.34
C ARG A 69 -5.22 11.63 20.74
N PRO A 70 -4.91 11.75 22.05
CA PRO A 70 -3.55 12.03 22.51
C PRO A 70 -2.51 10.99 22.04
N ASP A 71 -2.89 9.71 21.99
CA ASP A 71 -2.03 8.63 21.51
C ASP A 71 -1.67 8.77 20.02
N VAL A 72 -2.60 9.26 19.21
CA VAL A 72 -2.35 9.53 17.79
C VAL A 72 -1.49 10.77 17.60
N VAL A 73 -1.80 11.85 18.32
CA VAL A 73 -1.03 13.11 18.27
C VAL A 73 0.42 12.89 18.75
N ALA A 74 0.64 12.02 19.73
CA ALA A 74 1.97 11.66 20.20
C ALA A 74 2.85 11.03 19.11
N THR A 75 2.27 10.41 18.08
CA THR A 75 3.04 9.86 16.94
C THR A 75 3.65 10.93 16.04
N ALA A 76 3.22 12.20 16.15
CA ALA A 76 3.69 13.29 15.30
C ALA A 76 5.22 13.49 15.37
N GLU A 77 5.85 13.24 16.52
CA GLU A 77 7.30 13.34 16.65
C GLU A 77 8.03 12.29 15.80
N VAL A 78 7.56 11.04 15.82
CA VAL A 78 8.09 9.98 14.96
C VAL A 78 7.95 10.36 13.49
N TRP A 79 6.81 10.91 13.10
CA TRP A 79 6.58 11.35 11.72
C TRP A 79 7.46 12.53 11.32
N ARG A 80 7.76 13.47 12.23
CA ARG A 80 8.74 14.55 11.98
C ARG A 80 10.13 14.01 11.68
N GLN A 81 10.58 13.00 12.44
CA GLN A 81 11.87 12.36 12.21
C GLN A 81 11.93 11.64 10.87
N VAL A 82 10.86 10.94 10.49
CA VAL A 82 10.75 10.31 9.16
C VAL A 82 10.77 11.37 8.06
N ALA A 83 10.01 12.46 8.20
CA ALA A 83 9.95 13.53 7.21
C ALA A 83 11.28 14.30 7.05
N ALA A 84 12.12 14.31 8.08
CA ALA A 84 13.46 14.91 8.03
C ALA A 84 14.49 14.03 7.29
N THR A 85 14.13 12.79 6.91
CA THR A 85 15.04 11.90 6.17
C THR A 85 15.21 12.41 4.72
N PRO A 86 16.44 12.57 4.23
CA PRO A 86 16.70 13.06 2.87
C PRO A 86 15.97 12.26 1.79
N ALA A 87 15.50 12.96 0.76
CA ALA A 87 14.88 12.32 -0.40
C ALA A 87 15.94 11.51 -1.18
N ALA A 88 15.56 10.30 -1.59
CA ALA A 88 16.43 9.42 -2.37
C ALA A 88 16.50 9.78 -3.86
N LEU A 89 15.52 10.56 -4.33
CA LEU A 89 15.34 10.94 -5.72
C LEU A 89 15.48 12.46 -5.86
N PRO A 90 15.84 12.96 -7.06
CA PRO A 90 15.82 14.39 -7.34
C PRO A 90 14.46 15.03 -7.05
N ALA A 91 14.48 16.33 -6.80
CA ALA A 91 13.25 17.10 -6.65
C ALA A 91 12.41 17.07 -7.93
N VAL A 92 11.08 17.04 -7.74
CA VAL A 92 10.10 17.06 -8.83
C VAL A 92 10.20 18.39 -9.58
N ARG A 93 10.10 18.33 -10.91
CA ARG A 93 10.04 19.44 -11.85
C ARG A 93 8.62 19.57 -12.40
N PRO A 94 7.75 20.42 -11.82
CA PRO A 94 6.32 20.46 -12.15
C PRO A 94 6.01 20.69 -13.63
N GLU A 95 6.91 21.35 -14.36
CA GLU A 95 6.81 21.63 -15.78
C GLU A 95 7.03 20.42 -16.69
N THR A 96 7.71 19.37 -16.20
CA THR A 96 8.04 18.17 -16.99
C THR A 96 7.53 16.88 -16.35
N ASP A 97 7.51 16.77 -15.03
CA ASP A 97 7.10 15.58 -14.28
C ASP A 97 5.57 15.52 -14.12
N THR A 98 4.86 15.51 -15.25
CA THR A 98 3.39 15.43 -15.31
C THR A 98 2.94 14.00 -15.57
N PHE A 99 1.68 13.67 -15.21
CA PHE A 99 1.10 12.36 -15.53
C PHE A 99 1.10 12.07 -17.04
N ALA A 100 0.93 13.09 -17.88
CA ALA A 100 0.93 12.96 -19.33
C ALA A 100 2.30 12.59 -19.89
N ALA A 101 3.38 13.03 -19.23
CA ALA A 101 4.76 12.73 -19.62
C ALA A 101 5.32 11.45 -18.96
N ALA A 102 4.57 10.85 -18.03
CA ALA A 102 5.03 9.68 -17.29
C ALA A 102 5.10 8.44 -18.18
N GLY A 103 6.25 7.74 -18.12
CA GLY A 103 6.43 6.41 -18.70
C GLY A 103 6.14 5.30 -17.68
N TYR A 104 5.91 4.08 -18.17
CA TYR A 104 5.68 2.91 -17.33
C TYR A 104 6.63 1.79 -17.73
N LEU A 105 7.30 1.21 -16.73
CA LEU A 105 8.04 -0.03 -16.86
C LEU A 105 7.39 -1.05 -15.92
N SER A 106 7.01 -2.20 -16.46
CA SER A 106 6.42 -3.29 -15.69
C SER A 106 7.29 -4.54 -15.83
N ALA A 107 7.48 -5.24 -14.72
CA ALA A 107 8.12 -6.54 -14.66
C ALA A 107 7.20 -7.51 -13.92
N SER A 108 7.23 -8.78 -14.33
CA SER A 108 6.40 -9.83 -13.76
C SER A 108 7.29 -10.95 -13.26
N LEU A 109 6.94 -11.51 -12.10
CA LEU A 109 7.51 -12.75 -11.60
C LEU A 109 6.71 -13.93 -12.16
N ASP A 110 7.37 -15.07 -12.32
CA ASP A 110 6.66 -16.29 -12.70
C ASP A 110 5.83 -16.84 -11.52
N ALA A 111 5.06 -17.89 -11.80
CA ALA A 111 4.18 -18.50 -10.81
C ALA A 111 4.94 -19.18 -9.65
N HIS A 112 6.17 -19.64 -9.88
CA HIS A 112 6.99 -20.26 -8.85
C HIS A 112 7.47 -19.19 -7.87
N ASP A 113 8.11 -18.14 -8.38
CA ASP A 113 8.62 -17.02 -7.58
C ASP A 113 7.49 -16.28 -6.86
N THR A 114 6.34 -16.09 -7.52
CA THR A 114 5.16 -15.48 -6.88
C THR A 114 4.65 -16.32 -5.71
N ARG A 115 4.67 -17.66 -5.82
CA ARG A 115 4.25 -18.55 -4.73
C ARG A 115 5.20 -18.46 -3.54
N MET A 116 6.51 -18.46 -3.80
CA MET A 116 7.54 -18.26 -2.78
C MET A 116 7.34 -16.94 -2.04
N LEU A 117 7.11 -15.86 -2.79
CA LEU A 117 6.91 -14.52 -2.26
C LEU A 117 5.63 -14.39 -1.41
N LEU A 118 4.56 -15.12 -1.75
CA LEU A 118 3.29 -15.08 -1.02
C LEU A 118 3.24 -16.00 0.20
N GLY A 119 4.19 -16.94 0.35
CA GLY A 119 4.15 -17.95 1.40
C GLY A 119 5.48 -18.14 2.13
N GLU A 120 6.38 -18.91 1.53
CA GLU A 120 7.57 -19.45 2.18
C GLU A 120 8.56 -18.36 2.62
N VAL A 121 8.77 -17.34 1.79
CA VAL A 121 9.75 -16.27 2.08
C VAL A 121 9.30 -15.41 3.26
N PRO A 122 8.09 -14.82 3.29
CA PRO A 122 7.61 -14.09 4.47
C PRO A 122 7.64 -14.93 5.75
N ALA A 123 7.30 -16.23 5.67
CA ALA A 123 7.32 -17.12 6.82
C ALA A 123 8.73 -17.33 7.40
N ALA A 124 9.74 -17.52 6.54
CA ALA A 124 11.13 -17.69 6.96
C ALA A 124 11.69 -16.47 7.72
N PHE A 125 11.24 -15.27 7.38
CA PHE A 125 11.68 -14.01 7.99
C PHE A 125 10.73 -13.47 9.06
N HIS A 126 9.66 -14.20 9.40
CA HIS A 126 8.59 -13.72 10.30
C HIS A 126 8.07 -12.33 9.89
N ALA A 127 7.94 -12.11 8.58
CA ALA A 127 7.60 -10.85 7.96
C ALA A 127 6.32 -10.97 7.12
N GLY A 128 5.79 -9.83 6.65
CA GLY A 128 4.76 -9.80 5.62
C GLY A 128 5.34 -9.66 4.22
N VAL A 129 4.55 -10.01 3.19
CA VAL A 129 4.95 -9.83 1.78
C VAL A 129 5.37 -8.38 1.45
N HIS A 130 4.77 -7.39 2.11
CA HIS A 130 5.11 -5.98 1.93
C HIS A 130 6.53 -5.67 2.42
N ASP A 131 6.97 -6.30 3.50
CA ASP A 131 8.32 -6.10 4.02
C ASP A 131 9.36 -6.66 3.05
N ILE A 132 9.10 -7.85 2.50
CA ILE A 132 9.96 -8.48 1.47
C ILE A 132 10.06 -7.59 0.22
N LEU A 133 8.93 -7.07 -0.26
CA LEU A 133 8.90 -6.17 -1.41
C LEU A 133 9.62 -4.84 -1.12
N LEU A 134 9.50 -4.30 0.09
CA LEU A 134 10.20 -3.07 0.48
C LEU A 134 11.71 -3.28 0.60
N ILE A 135 12.16 -4.44 1.07
CA ILE A 135 13.57 -4.81 1.08
C ILE A 135 14.09 -4.91 -0.35
N GLY A 136 13.37 -5.61 -1.23
CA GLY A 136 13.72 -5.70 -2.66
C GLY A 136 13.81 -4.33 -3.31
N PHE A 137 12.84 -3.44 -3.04
CA PHE A 137 12.85 -2.07 -3.51
C PHE A 137 14.05 -1.26 -2.97
N ALA A 138 14.35 -1.36 -1.67
CA ALA A 138 15.50 -0.70 -1.05
C ALA A 138 16.82 -1.14 -1.70
N LEU A 139 16.98 -2.44 -1.96
CA LEU A 139 18.15 -3.01 -2.62
C LEU A 139 18.26 -2.54 -4.08
N ALA A 140 17.15 -2.44 -4.79
CA ALA A 140 17.14 -1.92 -6.16
C ALA A 140 17.55 -0.44 -6.20
N VAL A 141 16.99 0.39 -5.30
CA VAL A 141 17.36 1.82 -5.19
C VAL A 141 18.83 1.99 -4.79
N ALA A 142 19.35 1.16 -3.89
CA ALA A 142 20.77 1.23 -3.51
C ALA A 142 21.73 0.86 -4.65
N GLN A 143 21.32 -0.06 -5.54
CA GLN A 143 22.14 -0.50 -6.68
C GLN A 143 22.02 0.40 -7.90
N LEU A 144 20.81 0.93 -8.17
CA LEU A 144 20.47 1.61 -9.42
C LEU A 144 20.23 3.11 -9.25
N GLY A 145 20.06 3.58 -8.01
CA GLY A 145 19.75 4.97 -7.71
C GLY A 145 20.96 5.90 -7.80
N PRO A 146 20.73 7.23 -7.73
CA PRO A 146 21.80 8.24 -7.70
C PRO A 146 22.80 8.06 -6.54
N LEU A 147 22.40 7.28 -5.52
CA LEU A 147 23.20 6.89 -4.36
C LEU A 147 24.33 5.87 -4.67
N ALA A 148 24.42 5.35 -5.91
CA ALA A 148 25.44 4.38 -6.32
C ALA A 148 26.85 4.97 -6.56
N ALA A 149 27.08 6.26 -6.29
CA ALA A 149 28.41 6.89 -6.37
C ALA A 149 29.43 6.22 -5.42
N PRO A 150 30.75 6.25 -5.72
CA PRO A 150 31.72 5.29 -5.17
C PRO A 150 31.78 5.30 -3.65
N ARG A 151 31.70 4.08 -3.10
CA ARG A 151 31.56 3.73 -1.68
C ARG A 151 32.71 4.29 -0.83
N SER A 152 32.54 5.50 -0.31
CA SER A 152 33.08 5.86 1.01
C SER A 152 32.00 5.56 2.06
N ALA A 153 32.41 4.94 3.16
CA ALA A 153 31.51 4.34 4.16
C ALA A 153 30.61 5.40 4.83
N SER A 154 29.45 5.68 4.23
CA SER A 154 28.39 6.46 4.84
C SER A 154 27.09 5.66 4.74
N THR A 155 26.46 5.44 5.89
CA THR A 155 25.16 4.81 6.02
C THR A 155 24.10 5.72 5.39
N SER A 156 23.73 5.48 4.14
CA SER A 156 22.69 6.28 3.48
C SER A 156 21.29 5.80 3.89
N ARG A 157 20.45 6.74 4.33
CA ARG A 157 19.02 6.53 4.59
C ARG A 157 18.22 7.27 3.53
N ALA A 158 17.16 6.64 3.07
CA ALA A 158 16.32 7.08 1.97
C ALA A 158 14.85 6.88 2.34
N THR A 159 13.96 7.80 1.96
CA THR A 159 12.51 7.66 2.24
C THR A 159 11.76 7.14 1.02
N ALA A 160 10.88 6.16 1.22
CA ALA A 160 9.95 5.67 0.21
C ALA A 160 8.51 5.84 0.68
N ALA A 161 7.59 6.23 -0.20
CA ALA A 161 6.16 6.27 0.13
C ALA A 161 5.56 4.88 -0.05
N THR A 162 4.90 4.38 0.99
CA THR A 162 4.14 3.13 0.92
C THR A 162 2.65 3.42 0.94
N ARG A 163 1.89 2.71 0.10
CA ARG A 163 0.44 2.80 0.07
C ARG A 163 -0.11 1.54 0.71
N THR A 164 -0.79 1.70 1.84
CA THR A 164 -1.41 0.57 2.54
C THR A 164 -2.92 0.70 2.43
N LEU A 165 -3.59 -0.40 2.06
CA LEU A 165 -5.03 -0.51 2.21
C LEU A 165 -5.34 -0.66 3.70
N PRO A 166 -6.20 0.17 4.31
CA PRO A 166 -6.53 0.06 5.73
C PRO A 166 -7.03 -1.36 5.99
N ARG A 167 -6.38 -2.09 6.89
CA ARG A 167 -6.89 -3.38 7.36
C ARG A 167 -8.09 -3.15 8.28
N ARG A 168 -9.01 -4.11 8.26
CA ARG A 168 -10.12 -4.26 9.21
C ARG A 168 -9.60 -4.29 10.65
N ARG A 169 -9.41 -3.13 11.28
CA ARG A 169 -9.26 -3.04 12.73
C ARG A 169 -10.56 -2.49 13.33
N PRO A 170 -11.14 -3.14 14.34
CA PRO A 170 -12.28 -2.60 15.05
C PRO A 170 -11.83 -1.28 15.69
N VAL A 171 -12.47 -0.19 15.29
CA VAL A 171 -12.43 1.03 16.10
C VAL A 171 -13.15 0.65 17.38
N ALA A 172 -12.41 0.57 18.49
CA ALA A 172 -12.94 0.20 19.79
C ALA A 172 -14.25 0.99 20.04
N HIS A 173 -15.32 0.26 20.38
CA HIS A 173 -16.75 0.62 20.45
C HIS A 173 -17.62 0.00 19.32
N GLY A 174 -17.75 -1.34 19.36
CA GLY A 174 -19.00 -2.03 19.01
C GLY A 174 -19.47 -2.04 17.55
N GLY A 175 -18.62 -1.75 16.56
CA GLY A 175 -18.99 -1.84 15.15
C GLY A 175 -18.04 -2.74 14.36
N VAL A 176 -18.51 -3.92 13.95
CA VAL A 176 -17.81 -4.69 12.92
C VAL A 176 -18.04 -4.00 11.58
N VAL A 177 -16.97 -3.49 10.96
CA VAL A 177 -17.01 -2.92 9.61
C VAL A 177 -17.03 -4.09 8.62
N HIS A 178 -18.22 -4.62 8.34
CA HIS A 178 -18.40 -5.72 7.37
C HIS A 178 -18.11 -5.28 5.92
N HIS A 179 -18.28 -3.99 5.61
CA HIS A 179 -17.94 -3.37 4.33
C HIS A 179 -17.02 -2.16 4.53
N GLN A 180 -15.87 -2.20 3.86
CA GLN A 180 -14.87 -1.12 3.90
C GLN A 180 -15.41 0.11 3.18
N VAL A 181 -15.07 1.27 3.74
CA VAL A 181 -15.50 2.58 3.26
C VAL A 181 -14.70 2.93 1.99
N PRO A 182 -15.35 3.34 0.88
CA PRO A 182 -14.66 3.66 -0.36
C PRO A 182 -13.68 4.82 -0.24
N GLY A 183 -12.55 4.74 -0.94
CA GLY A 183 -11.60 5.85 -1.13
C GLY A 183 -10.55 6.00 -0.03
N VAL A 184 -10.36 5.00 0.83
CA VAL A 184 -9.40 5.10 1.93
C VAL A 184 -8.08 4.48 1.53
N VAL A 185 -7.12 5.36 1.31
CA VAL A 185 -5.75 5.04 0.99
C VAL A 185 -4.88 5.68 2.06
N ASP A 186 -4.23 4.88 2.89
CA ASP A 186 -3.28 5.40 3.86
C ASP A 186 -1.88 5.36 3.23
N GLY A 187 -1.39 6.54 2.87
CA GLY A 187 -0.03 6.72 2.36
C GLY A 187 0.89 7.08 3.53
N ARG A 188 1.91 6.27 3.79
CA ARG A 188 2.88 6.53 4.86
C ARG A 188 4.31 6.50 4.33
N PRO A 189 5.13 7.53 4.59
CA PRO A 189 6.55 7.46 4.30
C PRO A 189 7.21 6.42 5.20
N VAL A 190 8.11 5.62 4.62
CA VAL A 190 8.95 4.64 5.32
C VAL A 190 10.39 5.02 5.05
N ALA A 191 11.15 5.26 6.11
CA ALA A 191 12.59 5.45 6.01
C ALA A 191 13.27 4.08 5.84
N LEU A 192 14.00 3.91 4.76
CA LEU A 192 14.81 2.76 4.41
C LEU A 192 16.26 3.07 4.79
N GLY A 193 16.92 2.15 5.47
CA GLY A 193 18.34 2.26 5.81
C GLY A 193 19.05 0.94 5.53
N ALA A 194 20.16 0.98 4.78
CA ALA A 194 21.04 -0.16 4.66
C ALA A 194 21.98 -0.18 5.87
N GLY A 195 21.74 -1.07 6.83
CA GLY A 195 22.66 -1.29 7.94
C GLY A 195 23.99 -1.84 7.42
N SER A 196 25.10 -1.14 7.69
CA SER A 196 26.43 -1.72 7.53
C SER A 196 26.77 -2.50 8.80
N ASP A 197 26.35 -3.76 8.85
CA ASP A 197 26.65 -4.64 9.98
C ASP A 197 28.12 -5.09 9.87
N ARG A 198 29.06 -4.31 10.43
CA ARG A 198 30.41 -4.80 10.72
C ARG A 198 30.28 -5.81 11.87
N ARG A 199 30.06 -7.09 11.54
CA ARG A 199 30.45 -8.20 12.40
C ARG A 199 31.94 -8.04 12.72
N THR A 200 32.25 -7.55 13.91
CA THR A 200 33.55 -7.77 14.53
C THR A 200 33.72 -9.29 14.66
N ARG A 201 34.57 -9.83 13.80
CA ARG A 201 35.05 -11.20 13.89
C ARG A 201 35.87 -11.29 15.18
N ALA A 202 35.25 -11.67 16.29
CA ALA A 202 35.97 -12.18 17.44
C ALA A 202 36.62 -13.50 16.99
N GLY A 203 37.88 -13.42 16.57
CA GLY A 203 38.71 -14.59 16.36
C GLY A 203 38.99 -15.24 17.72
N SER A 204 38.66 -16.52 17.81
CA SER A 204 39.29 -17.49 18.71
C SER A 204 40.80 -17.24 18.76
N GLY A 205 41.41 -17.13 19.94
CA GLY A 205 41.79 -18.32 20.69
C GLY A 205 43.06 -18.90 20.08
N ASP A 206 44.22 -18.47 20.58
CA ASP A 206 45.47 -19.21 20.42
C ASP A 206 46.15 -19.31 21.79
N GLN A 207 46.35 -20.55 22.23
CA GLN A 207 47.15 -20.92 23.39
C GLN A 207 48.60 -21.02 22.93
N ALA A 208 49.54 -20.38 23.64
CA ALA A 208 50.87 -20.94 23.94
C ALA A 208 51.73 -19.93 24.74
N ARG A 209 51.73 -20.06 26.06
CA ARG A 209 52.89 -20.44 26.90
C ARG A 209 52.55 -20.28 28.37
#